data_AF-A0A938GJV7-F1
#
_entry.id   AF-A0A938GJV7-F1
#
_cell.length_a   1.000
_cell.length_b   1.000
_cell.length_c   1.000
_cell.angle_alpha   90.00
_cell.angle_beta   90.00
_cell.angle_gamma   90.00
#
_symmetry.space_group_name_H-M   'P 1'
#
loop_
_entity.id
_entity.type
_entity.pdbx_description
1 polymer ?
#
loop_
_entity_poly.entity_id
_entity_poly.type
_entity_poly.pdbx_seq_one_letter_code
_entity_poly.pdbx_strand_id
1 'polypeptide(L)'
;MSKKSARIQTIVAPLRGGLHDPRYLGFFSCFNQALYYEAHDVLEDLWLESRGQPLDLFYKALIQLAGAFVHLQKHRLHPAGSLFKLSNSYLIRFAPVCEQLDVVATLTLSNTWRSLLEESNWTVNPLGHRPAPELNLLS
;
A
#
# COMPACT_ATOMS: atom_id res chain seq x y z
N MET A 1 -23.53 -11.68 -0.22
CA MET A 1 -22.24 -11.04 0.13
C MET A 1 -21.14 -12.09 0.15
N SER A 2 -19.97 -11.81 -0.41
CA SER A 2 -18.82 -12.74 -0.35
C SER A 2 -18.14 -12.69 1.03
N LYS A 3 -17.37 -13.74 1.39
CA LYS A 3 -16.57 -13.75 2.62
C LYS A 3 -15.58 -12.58 2.69
N LYS A 4 -14.98 -12.20 1.55
CA LYS A 4 -14.07 -11.04 1.43
C LYS A 4 -14.79 -9.73 1.78
N SER A 5 -15.98 -9.51 1.22
CA SER A 5 -16.78 -8.31 1.50
C SER A 5 -17.14 -8.20 2.99
N ALA A 6 -17.57 -9.28 3.63
CA ALA A 6 -17.88 -9.28 5.07
C ALA A 6 -16.65 -8.94 5.94
N ARG A 7 -15.46 -9.47 5.58
CA ARG A 7 -14.20 -9.15 6.25
C ARG A 7 -13.83 -7.67 6.11
N ILE A 8 -13.92 -7.12 4.89
CA ILE A 8 -13.63 -5.70 4.64
C ILE A 8 -14.57 -4.82 5.45
N GLN A 9 -15.87 -5.14 5.47
CA GLN A 9 -16.85 -4.40 6.28
C GLN A 9 -16.51 -4.39 7.77
N THR A 10 -15.96 -5.49 8.30
CA THR A 10 -15.51 -5.57 9.70
C THR A 10 -14.31 -4.66 9.95
N ILE A 11 -13.33 -4.65 9.04
CA ILE A 11 -12.12 -3.81 9.13
C ILE A 11 -12.48 -2.31 9.12
N VAL A 12 -13.41 -1.92 8.24
CA VAL A 12 -13.69 -0.50 7.99
C VAL A 12 -14.82 0.07 8.86
N ALA A 13 -15.58 -0.78 9.56
CA ALA A 13 -16.65 -0.35 10.47
C ALA A 13 -16.22 0.74 11.47
N PRO A 14 -15.07 0.64 12.18
CA PRO A 14 -14.67 1.67 13.13
C PRO A 14 -14.15 2.96 12.48
N LEU A 15 -13.94 2.98 11.16
CA LEU A 15 -13.33 4.09 10.42
C LEU A 15 -14.36 4.98 9.71
N ARG A 16 -15.65 4.73 9.93
CA ARG A 16 -16.75 5.47 9.28
C ARG A 16 -16.96 6.84 9.90
N GLY A 17 -17.51 7.77 9.11
CA GLY A 17 -17.93 9.10 9.57
C GLY A 17 -16.85 10.19 9.44
N GLY A 18 -15.70 9.87 8.85
CA GLY A 18 -14.66 10.85 8.50
C GLY A 18 -14.82 11.45 7.11
N LEU A 19 -13.85 12.28 6.72
CA LEU A 19 -13.78 12.92 5.40
C LEU A 19 -13.50 11.93 4.26
N HIS A 20 -12.74 10.89 4.54
CA HIS A 20 -12.29 9.90 3.56
C HIS A 20 -13.17 8.65 3.54
N ASP A 21 -13.17 7.93 2.41
CA ASP A 21 -13.78 6.60 2.34
C ASP A 21 -13.14 5.69 3.41
N PRO A 22 -13.94 4.96 4.21
CA PRO A 22 -13.41 4.15 5.31
C PRO A 22 -12.50 3.00 4.84
N ARG A 23 -12.58 2.58 3.57
CA ARG A 23 -11.62 1.64 2.95
C ARG A 23 -10.27 2.29 2.68
N TYR A 24 -10.23 3.57 2.30
CA TYR A 24 -8.97 4.30 2.18
C TYR A 24 -8.28 4.41 3.55
N LEU A 25 -9.02 4.72 4.61
CA LEU A 25 -8.48 4.70 5.97
C LEU A 25 -8.07 3.29 6.42
N GLY A 26 -8.87 2.28 6.05
CA GLY A 26 -8.60 0.87 6.36
C GLY A 26 -7.31 0.35 5.73
N PHE A 27 -6.91 0.87 4.56
CA PHE A 27 -5.61 0.57 3.96
C PHE A 27 -4.47 0.91 4.92
N PHE A 28 -4.41 2.15 5.44
CA PHE A 28 -3.33 2.58 6.34
C PHE A 28 -3.37 1.86 7.68
N SER A 29 -4.56 1.67 8.24
CA SER A 29 -4.74 0.92 9.49
C SER A 29 -4.17 -0.51 9.37
N CYS A 30 -4.47 -1.22 8.28
CA CYS A 30 -3.91 -2.54 8.01
C CYS A 30 -2.41 -2.49 7.70
N PHE A 31 -1.97 -1.54 6.86
CA PHE A 31 -0.58 -1.41 6.45
C PHE A 31 0.35 -1.20 7.65
N ASN A 32 -0.02 -0.29 8.56
CA ASN A 32 0.77 0.05 9.75
C ASN A 32 0.77 -1.08 10.81
N GLN A 33 -0.13 -2.07 10.68
CA GLN A 33 -0.12 -3.31 11.48
C GLN A 33 0.59 -4.47 10.75
N ALA A 34 1.27 -4.20 9.64
CA ALA A 34 1.89 -5.20 8.76
C ALA A 34 0.90 -6.24 8.18
N LEU A 35 -0.40 -5.93 8.17
CA LEU A 35 -1.46 -6.71 7.54
C LEU A 35 -1.56 -6.33 6.05
N TYR A 36 -0.48 -6.52 5.30
CA TYR A 36 -0.36 -6.01 3.93
C TYR A 36 -1.34 -6.65 2.94
N TYR A 37 -1.73 -7.91 3.17
CA TYR A 37 -2.73 -8.57 2.34
C TYR A 37 -4.12 -7.97 2.55
N GLU A 38 -4.47 -7.69 3.81
CA GLU A 38 -5.70 -6.99 4.18
C GLU A 38 -5.68 -5.54 3.65
N ALA A 39 -4.56 -4.83 3.77
CA ALA A 39 -4.40 -3.49 3.21
C ALA A 39 -4.67 -3.49 1.69
N HIS A 40 -4.04 -4.43 0.96
CA HIS A 40 -4.28 -4.63 -0.46
C HIS A 40 -5.76 -4.87 -0.76
N ASP A 41 -6.37 -5.85 -0.09
CA ASP A 41 -7.76 -6.25 -0.35
C ASP A 41 -8.78 -5.14 -0.06
N VAL A 42 -8.58 -4.40 1.04
CA VAL A 42 -9.45 -3.30 1.44
C VAL A 42 -9.40 -2.16 0.42
N LEU A 43 -8.20 -1.78 -0.03
CA LEU A 43 -8.08 -0.70 -1.00
C LEU A 43 -8.48 -1.14 -2.42
N GLU A 44 -8.25 -2.40 -2.78
CA GLU A 44 -8.72 -2.96 -4.05
C GLU A 44 -10.24 -2.88 -4.15
N ASP A 45 -10.97 -3.18 -3.07
CA ASP A 45 -12.44 -3.09 -3.04
C ASP A 45 -12.94 -1.68 -3.36
N LEU A 46 -12.31 -0.64 -2.80
CA LEU A 46 -12.57 0.75 -3.17
C LEU A 46 -12.19 1.03 -4.62
N TRP A 47 -10.98 0.62 -5.04
CA TRP A 47 -10.46 0.88 -6.37
C TRP A 47 -11.34 0.28 -7.48
N LEU A 48 -11.91 -0.92 -7.27
CA LEU A 48 -12.80 -1.57 -8.23
C LEU A 48 -14.02 -0.70 -8.57
N GLU A 49 -14.53 0.07 -7.61
CA GLU A 49 -15.65 1.01 -7.78
C GLU A 49 -15.21 2.34 -8.41
N SER A 50 -13.94 2.71 -8.28
CA SER A 50 -13.39 4.00 -8.74
C SER A 50 -12.57 3.88 -10.03
N ARG A 51 -12.70 2.80 -10.79
CA ARG A 51 -11.93 2.59 -12.03
C ARG A 51 -12.23 3.68 -13.07
N GLY A 52 -11.19 4.16 -13.73
CA GLY A 52 -11.29 5.23 -14.73
C GLY A 52 -11.55 6.63 -14.16
N GLN A 53 -11.59 6.77 -12.83
CA GLN A 53 -11.67 8.06 -12.14
C GLN A 53 -10.28 8.69 -11.98
N PRO A 54 -10.18 9.98 -11.63
CA PRO A 54 -8.89 10.67 -11.49
C PRO A 54 -7.89 9.97 -10.53
N LEU A 55 -8.39 9.27 -9.52
CA LEU A 55 -7.58 8.54 -8.53
C LEU A 55 -7.29 7.07 -8.90
N ASP A 56 -7.65 6.59 -10.09
CA ASP A 56 -7.42 5.19 -10.53
C ASP A 56 -5.96 4.78 -10.34
N LEU A 57 -5.03 5.58 -10.87
CA LEU A 57 -3.59 5.30 -10.78
C LEU A 57 -3.07 5.48 -9.35
N PHE A 58 -3.64 6.39 -8.57
CA PHE A 58 -3.24 6.61 -7.18
C PHE A 58 -3.53 5.38 -6.33
N TYR A 59 -4.76 4.87 -6.37
CA TYR A 59 -5.12 3.65 -5.64
C TYR A 59 -4.36 2.43 -6.15
N LYS A 60 -4.18 2.28 -7.46
CA LYS A 60 -3.34 1.21 -8.01
C LYS A 60 -1.93 1.28 -7.46
N ALA A 61 -1.35 2.47 -7.32
CA ALA A 61 0.00 2.60 -6.77
C ALA A 61 0.10 2.07 -5.33
N LEU A 62 -0.85 2.44 -4.47
CA LEU A 62 -0.91 1.99 -3.07
C LEU A 62 -1.21 0.49 -2.95
N ILE A 63 -2.09 -0.05 -3.80
CA ILE A 63 -2.37 -1.49 -3.90
C ILE A 63 -1.09 -2.25 -4.28
N GLN A 64 -0.33 -1.77 -5.28
CA GLN A 64 0.95 -2.39 -5.65
C GLN A 64 2.00 -2.25 -4.55
N LEU A 65 2.02 -1.14 -3.80
CA LEU A 65 2.91 -0.96 -2.66
C LEU A 65 2.65 -2.02 -1.58
N ALA A 66 1.39 -2.17 -1.15
CA ALA A 66 1.01 -3.24 -0.22
C ALA A 66 1.32 -4.63 -0.79
N GLY A 67 1.05 -4.85 -2.09
CA GLY A 67 1.41 -6.08 -2.79
C GLY A 67 2.91 -6.39 -2.72
N ALA A 68 3.78 -5.39 -2.84
CA ALA A 68 5.23 -5.56 -2.70
C ALA A 68 5.59 -6.13 -1.32
N PHE A 69 4.99 -5.61 -0.25
CA PHE A 69 5.19 -6.11 1.10
C PHE A 69 4.59 -7.50 1.34
N VAL A 70 3.44 -7.84 0.72
CA VAL A 70 2.92 -9.22 0.70
C VAL A 70 3.93 -10.18 0.06
N HIS A 71 4.61 -9.75 -1.00
CA HIS A 71 5.66 -10.54 -1.61
C HIS A 71 6.89 -10.68 -0.71
N LEU A 72 7.28 -9.64 0.03
CA LEU A 72 8.33 -9.74 1.05
C LEU A 72 7.96 -10.71 2.17
N GLN A 73 6.72 -10.69 2.69
CA GLN A 73 6.25 -11.68 3.68
C GLN A 73 6.34 -13.12 3.18
N LYS A 74 6.23 -13.33 1.86
CA LYS A 74 6.35 -14.64 1.20
C LYS A 74 7.77 -14.97 0.75
N HIS A 75 8.78 -14.17 1.14
CA HIS A 75 10.17 -14.30 0.68
C HIS A 75 10.34 -14.29 -0.86
N ARG A 76 9.46 -13.57 -1.57
CA ARG A 76 9.51 -13.41 -3.03
C ARG A 76 10.11 -12.05 -3.40
N LEU A 77 11.43 -11.96 -3.34
CA LEU A 77 12.18 -10.70 -3.42
C LEU A 77 12.09 -10.01 -4.80
N HIS A 78 12.33 -10.74 -5.89
CA HIS A 78 12.23 -10.16 -7.25
C HIS A 78 10.83 -9.63 -7.58
N PRO A 79 9.74 -10.39 -7.32
CA PRO A 79 8.40 -9.84 -7.47
C PRO A 79 8.15 -8.60 -6.59
N ALA A 80 8.63 -8.58 -5.35
CA ALA A 80 8.48 -7.41 -4.48
C ALA A 80 9.13 -6.16 -5.10
N GLY A 81 10.39 -6.27 -5.55
CA GLY A 81 11.09 -5.17 -6.24
C GLY A 81 10.36 -4.68 -7.50
N SER A 82 9.77 -5.62 -8.26
CA SER A 82 8.97 -5.29 -9.44
C SER A 82 7.74 -4.45 -9.08
N LEU A 83 7.07 -4.78 -7.97
CA LEU A 83 5.88 -4.05 -7.51
C LEU A 83 6.22 -2.69 -6.90
N PHE A 84 7.35 -2.55 -6.18
CA PHE A 84 7.84 -1.24 -5.73
C PHE A 84 8.08 -0.31 -6.93
N LYS A 85 8.75 -0.82 -7.98
CA LYS A 85 8.97 -0.05 -9.22
C LYS A 85 7.66 0.36 -9.88
N LEU A 86 6.69 -0.56 -9.97
CA LEU A 86 5.39 -0.30 -10.58
C LEU A 86 4.59 0.73 -9.77
N SER A 87 4.54 0.58 -8.45
CA SER A 87 3.92 1.55 -7.54
C SER A 87 4.47 2.95 -7.77
N ASN A 88 5.79 3.12 -7.80
CA ASN A 88 6.42 4.43 -7.99
C ASN A 88 6.08 5.06 -9.36
N SER A 89 5.98 4.24 -10.41
CA SER A 89 5.63 4.73 -11.76
C SER A 89 4.23 5.35 -11.85
N TYR A 90 3.31 4.91 -10.98
CA TYR A 90 1.97 5.48 -10.87
C TYR A 90 1.92 6.63 -9.88
N LEU A 91 2.53 6.47 -8.71
CA LEU A 91 2.41 7.41 -7.59
C LEU A 91 3.07 8.77 -7.86
N ILE A 92 4.15 8.80 -8.66
CA ILE A 92 4.92 10.03 -8.95
C ILE A 92 4.07 11.19 -9.48
N ARG A 93 2.96 10.89 -10.16
CA ARG A 93 2.06 11.88 -10.78
C ARG A 93 1.23 12.67 -9.75
N PHE A 94 1.17 12.19 -8.51
CA PHE A 94 0.34 12.73 -7.45
C PHE A 94 1.16 13.50 -6.39
N ALA A 95 2.45 13.71 -6.65
CA ALA A 95 3.31 14.49 -5.79
C ALA A 95 2.91 15.99 -5.77
N PRO A 96 3.13 16.72 -4.66
CA PRO A 96 3.76 16.25 -3.42
C PRO A 96 2.80 15.58 -2.43
N VAL A 97 1.51 15.86 -2.53
CA VAL A 97 0.47 15.38 -1.60
C VAL A 97 -0.79 15.03 -2.39
N CYS A 98 -1.43 13.92 -2.06
CA CYS A 98 -2.71 13.51 -2.63
C CYS A 98 -3.54 12.76 -1.59
N GLU A 99 -4.82 13.09 -1.43
CA GLU A 99 -5.70 12.47 -0.42
C GLU A 99 -5.05 12.45 0.99
N GLN A 100 -4.44 13.58 1.38
CA GLN A 100 -3.65 13.76 2.62
C GLN A 100 -2.43 12.83 2.77
N LEU A 101 -2.11 12.01 1.78
CA LEU A 101 -0.87 11.23 1.79
C LEU A 101 0.31 12.11 1.38
N ASP A 102 1.38 12.10 2.17
CA ASP A 102 2.69 12.59 1.72
C ASP A 102 3.24 11.62 0.65
N VAL A 103 3.08 12.02 -0.60
CA VAL A 103 3.48 11.20 -1.75
C VAL A 103 5.01 11.15 -1.86
N VAL A 104 5.71 12.22 -1.49
CA VAL A 104 7.18 12.26 -1.54
C VAL A 104 7.78 11.30 -0.51
N ALA A 105 7.26 11.30 0.71
CA ALA A 105 7.66 10.37 1.76
C ALA A 105 7.36 8.91 1.35
N THR A 106 6.19 8.67 0.76
CA THR A 106 5.79 7.32 0.29
C THR A 106 6.70 6.81 -0.84
N LEU A 107 7.04 7.67 -1.81
CA LEU A 107 8.00 7.35 -2.87
C LEU A 107 9.40 7.05 -2.31
N THR A 108 9.83 7.85 -1.33
CA THR A 108 11.12 7.66 -0.65
C THR A 108 11.17 6.30 0.03
N LEU A 109 10.14 5.97 0.82
CA LEU A 109 9.98 4.67 1.46
C LEU A 109 10.05 3.54 0.43
N SER A 110 9.22 3.58 -0.62
CA SER A 110 9.19 2.54 -1.65
C SER A 110 10.55 2.37 -2.36
N ASN A 111 11.24 3.46 -2.68
CA ASN A 111 12.57 3.43 -3.27
C ASN A 111 13.60 2.82 -2.30
N THR A 112 13.61 3.23 -1.03
CA THR A 112 14.52 2.67 -0.01
C THR A 112 14.33 1.16 0.12
N TRP A 113 13.10 0.68 0.22
CA TRP A 113 12.83 -0.76 0.34
C TRP A 113 13.28 -1.54 -0.89
N ARG A 114 13.13 -0.97 -2.09
CA ARG A 114 13.65 -1.58 -3.31
C ARG A 114 15.18 -1.58 -3.37
N SER A 115 15.83 -0.47 -3.00
CA SER A 115 17.31 -0.38 -2.98
C SER A 115 17.93 -1.42 -2.04
N LEU A 116 17.31 -1.69 -0.89
CA LEU A 116 17.78 -2.75 0.03
C LEU A 116 17.78 -4.14 -0.61
N LEU A 117 16.79 -4.43 -1.47
CA LEU A 117 16.75 -5.69 -2.22
C LEU A 117 17.90 -5.73 -3.23
N GLU A 118 18.10 -4.64 -3.97
CA GLU A 118 19.14 -4.52 -5.00
C GLU A 118 20.56 -4.59 -4.41
N GLU A 119 20.83 -3.87 -3.31
CA GLU A 119 22.11 -3.87 -2.60
C GLU A 119 22.48 -5.25 -2.04
N SER A 120 21.48 -6.03 -1.63
CA SER A 120 21.70 -7.42 -1.20
C SER A 120 21.87 -8.41 -2.35
N ASN A 121 21.84 -7.96 -3.61
CA ASN A 121 21.73 -8.81 -4.78
C ASN A 121 20.56 -9.80 -4.70
N TRP A 122 19.43 -9.35 -4.14
CA TRP A 122 18.21 -10.15 -3.99
C TRP A 122 18.39 -11.40 -3.11
N THR A 123 19.32 -11.37 -2.16
CA THR A 123 19.58 -12.51 -1.25
C THR A 123 19.06 -12.29 0.16
N VAL A 124 18.84 -11.04 0.57
CA VAL A 124 18.40 -10.69 1.93
C VAL A 124 16.99 -10.09 1.88
N ASN A 125 16.11 -10.56 2.76
CA ASN A 125 14.78 -9.98 2.93
C ASN A 125 14.81 -8.86 3.98
N PRO A 126 14.70 -7.57 3.60
CA PRO A 126 14.82 -6.47 4.55
C PRO A 126 13.71 -6.46 5.61
N LEU A 127 12.55 -7.08 5.33
CA LEU A 127 11.41 -7.09 6.25
C LEU A 127 11.68 -7.87 7.54
N GLY A 128 12.61 -8.84 7.52
CA GLY A 128 12.99 -9.61 8.70
C GLY A 128 14.10 -8.98 9.55
N HIS A 129 14.69 -7.88 9.09
CA HIS A 129 15.88 -7.28 9.71
C HIS A 129 15.67 -5.82 10.13
N ARG A 130 14.49 -5.28 9.89
CA ARG A 130 14.15 -3.87 10.15
C ARG A 130 12.71 -3.77 10.64
N PRO A 131 12.36 -2.68 11.35
CA PRO A 131 10.98 -2.40 11.68
C PRO A 131 10.11 -2.35 10.42
N ALA A 132 8.87 -2.82 10.54
CA ALA A 132 7.87 -2.68 9.49
C ALA A 132 7.66 -1.18 9.18
N PRO A 133 7.51 -0.80 7.91
CA PRO A 133 7.24 0.59 7.55
C PRO A 133 5.82 0.98 7.89
N GLU A 134 5.64 2.27 8.15
CA GLU A 134 4.35 2.89 8.37
C GLU A 134 4.09 3.97 7.30
N LEU A 135 2.82 4.17 6.98
CA LEU A 135 2.30 5.24 6.15
C LEU A 135 1.25 6.00 6.95
N ASN A 136 1.49 7.28 7.18
CA ASN A 136 0.58 8.15 7.93
C ASN A 136 0.07 9.28 7.03
N LEU A 137 -1.21 9.61 7.19
CA LEU A 137 -1.81 10.77 6.54
C LEU A 137 -1.36 12.05 7.27
N LEU A 138 -1.24 13.12 6.51
CA LEU A 138 -0.99 14.47 7.01
C LEU A 138 -2.22 14.98 7.78
N SER A 139 -1.98 15.65 8.90
CA SER A 139 -2.99 16.26 9.78
C SER A 139 -3.59 17.54 9.21
#